data_AF-A0A060Z297-F1
#
_entry.id   AF-A0A060Z297-F1
#
_cell.length_a   1.000
_cell.length_b   1.000
_cell.length_c   1.000
_cell.angle_alpha   90.00
_cell.angle_beta   90.00
_cell.angle_gamma   90.00
#
_symmetry.space_group_name_H-M   'P 1'
#
loop_
_entity.id
_entity.type
_entity.pdbx_description
1 polymer ?
#
loop_
_entity_poly.entity_id
_entity_poly.type
_entity_poly.pdbx_seq_one_letter_code
_entity_poly.pdbx_strand_id
1 'polypeptide(L)'
;MDKFTSLGIVVTRDLDQLLKVNWDMKIYQLKQNIDFWKTLPISLVGRINAIKMVVLPRFLYLFQCLPNFIPQSYFKKLDSIVIPVLWDNKAARISKKHLCKYKIEGGFGLPHFKLYYWAANLNIVSFWRESLPAMRQKDMPSWLLIEQASCQRSSLPALVNSPSYVKKSTYDSNPVICHTLRIWKQIRYFLNIPTVYIDSPICLNHAFHPALDDMVFSQWREKGLTTIGNLYIDGQLASFQQLQGKFNMPTTHFFRYLQIRNFIRTHIPKYGMKPNSPTLDSLILVKPHSKGSVSRL
;
A
#
# COMPACT_ATOMS: atom_id res chain seq x y z
N MET A 1 21.95 9.00 -23.73
CA MET A 1 21.99 9.71 -22.44
C MET A 1 21.47 8.74 -21.37
N ASP A 2 22.33 8.26 -20.48
CA ASP A 2 21.99 7.13 -19.60
C ASP A 2 21.31 7.53 -18.27
N LYS A 3 21.21 8.84 -18.01
CA LYS A 3 20.52 9.41 -16.85
C LYS A 3 20.06 10.84 -17.14
N PHE A 4 18.93 11.23 -16.56
CA PHE A 4 18.49 12.63 -16.53
C PHE A 4 17.90 12.95 -15.15
N THR A 5 17.81 14.23 -14.80
CA THR A 5 17.26 14.64 -13.49
C THR A 5 15.91 15.31 -13.70
N SER A 6 14.90 14.87 -12.96
CA SER A 6 13.57 15.48 -12.93
C SER A 6 13.12 15.65 -11.49
N LEU A 7 12.68 16.86 -11.12
CA LEU A 7 12.19 17.20 -9.77
C LEU A 7 13.13 16.72 -8.63
N GLY A 8 14.45 16.79 -8.85
CA GLY A 8 15.46 16.37 -7.87
C GLY A 8 15.61 14.85 -7.70
N ILE A 9 15.01 14.04 -8.57
CA ILE A 9 15.24 12.60 -8.72
C ILE A 9 16.05 12.37 -9.99
N VAL A 10 17.13 11.60 -9.87
CA VAL A 10 17.92 11.14 -11.01
C VAL A 10 17.25 9.89 -11.56
N VAL A 11 16.69 9.99 -12.76
CA VAL A 11 16.07 8.86 -13.47
C VAL A 11 17.15 8.16 -14.29
N THR A 12 17.33 6.86 -14.03
CA THR A 12 18.25 5.97 -14.74
C THR A 12 17.48 5.01 -15.64
N ARG A 13 18.11 4.51 -16.71
CA ARG A 13 17.51 3.48 -17.57
C ARG A 13 17.27 2.17 -16.81
N ASP A 14 18.19 1.82 -15.92
CA ASP A 14 18.10 0.64 -15.06
C ASP A 14 17.40 0.97 -13.74
N LEU A 15 16.37 0.19 -13.39
CA LEU A 15 15.60 0.35 -12.15
C LEU A 15 16.43 0.01 -10.92
N ASP A 16 17.40 -0.90 -11.01
CA ASP A 16 18.22 -1.27 -9.86
C ASP A 16 19.18 -0.13 -9.48
N GLN A 17 19.68 0.59 -10.48
CA GLN A 17 20.50 1.79 -10.27
C GLN A 17 19.68 2.98 -9.77
N LEU A 18 18.38 3.04 -10.08
CA LEU A 18 17.50 4.15 -9.71
C LEU A 18 17.48 4.37 -8.20
N LEU A 19 17.30 3.30 -7.43
CA LEU A 19 17.32 3.38 -5.96
C LEU A 19 18.71 3.79 -5.44
N LYS A 20 19.77 3.15 -5.95
CA LYS A 20 21.13 3.36 -5.45
C LYS A 20 21.59 4.81 -5.61
N VAL A 21 21.47 5.35 -6.82
CA VAL A 21 21.92 6.71 -7.15
C VAL A 21 21.21 7.75 -6.27
N ASN A 22 19.88 7.66 -6.16
CA ASN A 22 19.09 8.61 -5.39
C ASN A 22 19.29 8.45 -3.88
N TRP A 23 19.42 7.22 -3.39
CA TRP A 23 19.64 6.95 -1.98
C TRP A 23 21.00 7.44 -1.50
N ASP A 24 22.06 7.11 -2.22
CA ASP A 24 23.43 7.48 -1.84
C ASP A 24 23.61 9.00 -1.84
N MET A 25 22.96 9.72 -2.77
CA MET A 25 22.92 11.18 -2.75
C MET A 25 22.28 11.74 -1.47
N LYS A 26 21.13 11.20 -1.02
CA LYS A 26 20.49 11.66 0.23
C LYS A 26 21.29 11.27 1.46
N ILE A 27 21.96 10.11 1.46
CA ILE A 27 22.86 9.71 2.54
C ILE A 27 24.07 10.65 2.64
N TYR A 28 24.65 11.06 1.51
CA TYR A 28 25.75 12.02 1.49
C TYR A 28 25.32 13.36 2.10
N GLN A 29 24.19 13.90 1.66
CA GLN A 29 23.62 15.14 2.22
C GLN A 29 23.28 15.01 3.71
N LEU A 30 22.81 13.83 4.15
CA LEU A 30 22.55 13.55 5.55
C LEU A 30 23.84 13.62 6.39
N LYS A 31 24.94 13.03 5.91
CA LYS A 31 26.23 13.07 6.59
C LYS A 31 26.74 14.51 6.75
N GLN A 32 26.66 15.33 5.71
CA GLN A 32 27.03 16.75 5.78
C GLN A 32 26.22 17.52 6.82
N ASN A 33 24.89 17.33 6.83
CA ASN A 33 24.03 17.95 7.85
C ASN A 33 24.41 17.50 9.27
N ILE A 34 24.71 16.21 9.44
CA ILE A 34 25.12 15.64 10.72
C ILE A 34 26.43 16.25 11.20
N ASP A 35 27.43 16.38 10.32
CA ASP A 35 28.72 16.95 10.67
C ASP A 35 28.59 18.42 11.09
N PHE A 36 27.69 19.17 10.44
CA PHE A 36 27.30 20.50 10.88
C PHE A 36 26.57 20.47 12.25
N TRP A 37 25.60 19.58 12.47
CA TRP A 37 24.88 19.53 13.75
C TRP A 37 25.74 19.12 14.94
N LYS A 38 26.84 18.39 14.72
CA LYS A 38 27.80 18.05 15.78
C LYS A 38 28.49 19.29 16.36
N THR A 39 28.62 20.38 15.60
CA THR A 39 29.26 21.61 16.10
C THR A 39 28.32 22.45 16.97
N LEU A 40 27.02 22.17 16.93
CA LEU A 40 25.99 22.92 17.63
C LEU A 40 25.68 22.27 19.00
N PRO A 41 25.49 23.07 20.07
CA PRO A 41 25.11 22.56 21.39
C PRO A 41 23.62 22.19 21.44
N ILE A 42 23.21 21.18 20.68
CA ILE A 42 21.80 20.76 20.56
C ILE A 42 21.50 19.62 21.53
N SER A 43 20.40 19.75 22.29
CA SER A 43 19.87 18.70 23.15
C SER A 43 19.39 17.46 22.37
N LEU A 44 19.20 16.32 23.04
CA LEU A 44 18.63 15.11 22.42
C LEU A 44 17.30 15.40 21.70
N VAL A 45 16.41 16.15 22.36
CA VAL A 45 15.10 16.53 21.81
C VAL A 45 15.29 17.42 20.57
N GLY A 46 16.21 18.38 20.62
CA GLY A 46 16.53 19.24 19.48
C GLY A 46 17.07 18.43 18.28
N ARG A 47 17.93 17.44 18.52
CA ARG A 47 18.47 16.55 17.47
C ARG A 47 17.37 15.69 16.85
N ILE A 48 16.46 15.13 17.66
CA ILE A 48 15.29 14.38 17.18
C ILE A 48 14.41 15.28 16.29
N ASN A 49 14.17 16.53 16.70
CA ASN A 49 13.40 17.47 15.90
C ASN A 49 14.12 17.85 14.60
N ALA A 50 15.45 18.05 14.61
CA ALA A 50 16.22 18.27 13.40
C ALA A 50 16.09 17.10 12.40
N ILE A 51 16.11 15.86 12.90
CA ILE A 51 15.86 14.67 12.07
C ILE A 51 14.45 14.69 11.48
N LYS A 52 13.43 15.02 12.28
CA LYS A 52 12.04 15.14 11.82
C LYS A 52 11.86 16.21 10.75
N MET A 53 12.51 17.36 10.90
CA MET A 53 12.29 18.51 10.04
C MET A 53 13.14 18.46 8.76
N VAL A 54 14.33 17.89 8.82
CA VAL A 54 15.29 17.94 7.70
C VAL A 54 15.46 16.58 7.04
N VAL A 55 15.63 15.51 7.81
CA VAL A 55 15.95 14.18 7.27
C VAL A 55 14.70 13.47 6.79
N LEU A 56 13.67 13.41 7.63
CA LEU A 56 12.42 12.72 7.32
C LEU A 56 11.80 13.18 5.99
N PRO A 57 11.61 14.49 5.71
CA PRO A 57 10.96 14.92 4.46
C PRO A 57 11.77 14.54 3.22
N ARG A 58 13.11 14.57 3.29
CA ARG A 58 13.99 14.18 2.17
C ARG A 58 13.87 12.70 1.80
N PHE A 59 13.79 11.82 2.81
CA PHE A 59 13.58 10.39 2.57
C PHE A 59 12.12 10.07 2.24
N LEU A 60 11.16 10.77 2.84
CA LEU A 60 9.74 10.62 2.52
C LEU A 60 9.46 10.95 1.05
N TYR A 61 10.10 11.99 0.51
CA TYR A 61 10.04 12.30 -0.91
C TYR A 61 10.56 11.14 -1.78
N LEU A 62 11.70 10.53 -1.42
CA LEU A 62 12.18 9.33 -2.12
C LEU A 62 11.18 8.17 -2.05
N PHE A 63 10.57 7.94 -0.89
CA PHE A 63 9.59 6.86 -0.71
C PHE A 63 8.33 7.04 -1.55
N GLN A 64 7.94 8.28 -1.83
CA GLN A 64 6.77 8.59 -2.66
C GLN A 64 7.08 8.57 -4.16
N CYS A 65 8.31 8.92 -4.55
CA CYS A 65 8.69 9.02 -5.96
C CYS A 65 9.28 7.75 -6.54
N LEU A 66 9.95 6.91 -5.74
CA LEU A 66 10.64 5.72 -6.24
C LEU A 66 9.72 4.50 -6.22
N PRO A 67 9.48 3.84 -7.37
CA PRO A 67 8.68 2.62 -7.46
C PRO A 67 9.46 1.36 -7.03
N ASN A 68 10.62 1.51 -6.40
CA ASN A 68 11.49 0.40 -6.03
C ASN A 68 11.13 -0.19 -4.66
N PHE A 69 11.28 -1.52 -4.56
CA PHE A 69 11.36 -2.17 -3.27
C PHE A 69 12.66 -1.76 -2.57
N ILE A 70 12.55 -1.25 -1.33
CA ILE A 70 13.70 -0.87 -0.52
C ILE A 70 14.02 -2.01 0.48
N PRO A 71 15.19 -2.67 0.36
CA PRO A 71 15.59 -3.72 1.29
C PRO A 71 15.80 -3.20 2.73
N GLN A 72 15.63 -4.10 3.71
CA GLN A 72 15.82 -3.79 5.14
C GLN A 72 17.22 -3.24 5.46
N SER A 73 18.25 -3.63 4.69
CA SER A 73 19.62 -3.16 4.86
C SER A 73 19.77 -1.65 4.70
N TYR A 74 19.00 -1.02 3.79
CA TYR A 74 19.00 0.42 3.59
C TYR A 74 18.50 1.16 4.83
N PHE A 75 17.40 0.69 5.43
CA PHE A 75 16.89 1.25 6.68
C PHE A 75 17.86 1.04 7.85
N LYS A 76 18.51 -0.13 7.95
CA LYS A 76 19.55 -0.37 8.96
C LYS A 76 20.75 0.58 8.80
N LYS A 77 21.19 0.83 7.57
CA LYS A 77 22.27 1.79 7.26
C LYS A 77 21.88 3.22 7.60
N LEU A 78 20.62 3.59 7.39
CA LEU A 78 20.11 4.89 7.81
C LEU A 78 20.09 5.00 9.35
N ASP A 79 19.60 3.98 10.04
CA ASP A 79 19.58 3.92 11.50
C ASP A 79 20.99 3.97 12.10
N SER A 80 21.98 3.31 11.48
CA SER A 80 23.36 3.32 11.94
C SER A 80 24.03 4.69 11.82
N ILE A 81 23.48 5.59 11.00
CA ILE A 81 23.94 6.98 10.88
C ILE A 81 23.17 7.87 11.86
N VAL A 82 21.85 7.68 11.97
CA VAL A 82 20.98 8.54 12.78
C VAL A 82 21.15 8.30 14.29
N ILE A 83 21.21 7.03 14.72
CA ILE A 83 21.23 6.68 16.15
C ILE A 83 22.47 7.24 16.88
N PRO A 84 23.71 7.10 16.36
CA PRO A 84 24.88 7.65 17.04
C PRO A 84 24.80 9.17 17.24
N VAL A 85 24.27 9.90 16.25
CA VAL A 85 24.14 11.36 16.30
C VAL A 85 23.20 11.81 17.41
N LEU A 86 22.11 11.07 17.65
CA LEU A 86 21.20 11.35 18.76
C LEU A 86 21.95 11.34 20.10
N TRP A 87 22.87 10.41 20.26
CA TRP A 87 23.61 10.18 21.50
C TRP A 87 25.00 10.80 21.54
N ASP A 88 25.34 11.70 20.62
CA ASP A 88 26.67 12.33 20.61
C ASP A 88 27.82 11.32 20.40
N ASN A 89 27.55 10.27 19.62
CA ASN A 89 28.39 9.08 19.47
C ASN A 89 28.66 8.31 20.78
N LYS A 90 27.92 8.59 21.85
CA LYS A 90 27.92 7.79 23.08
C LYS A 90 26.96 6.61 22.96
N ALA A 91 27.06 5.68 23.90
CA ALA A 91 26.15 4.53 23.96
C ALA A 91 24.69 4.99 24.11
N ALA A 92 23.80 4.37 23.33
CA ALA A 92 22.37 4.66 23.39
C ALA A 92 21.78 4.25 24.74
N ARG A 93 21.17 5.21 25.45
CA ARG A 93 20.56 4.95 26.77
C ARG A 93 19.12 4.44 26.68
N ILE A 94 18.44 4.74 25.57
CA ILE A 94 17.04 4.37 25.33
C ILE A 94 16.95 3.59 24.02
N SER A 95 16.18 2.51 24.04
CA SER A 95 15.98 1.70 22.84
C SER A 95 15.28 2.50 21.73
N LYS A 96 15.64 2.23 20.46
CA LYS A 96 15.01 2.87 19.29
C LYS A 96 13.49 2.71 19.30
N LYS A 97 13.00 1.52 19.64
CA LYS A 97 11.56 1.23 19.70
C LYS A 97 10.83 2.19 20.65
N HIS A 98 11.43 2.49 21.80
CA HIS A 98 10.85 3.42 22.76
C HIS A 98 11.01 4.89 22.29
N LEU A 99 12.14 5.26 21.69
CA LEU A 99 12.32 6.60 21.10
C LEU A 99 11.28 6.93 20.02
N CYS A 100 10.86 5.93 19.23
CA CYS A 100 9.87 6.09 18.17
C CYS A 100 8.42 6.26 18.66
N LYS A 101 8.11 5.90 19.92
CA LYS A 101 6.76 6.06 20.47
C LYS A 101 6.34 7.52 20.54
N TYR A 102 5.04 7.78 20.53
CA TYR A 102 4.48 9.11 20.71
C TYR A 102 4.76 9.66 22.11
N LYS A 103 4.72 11.00 22.24
CA LYS A 103 4.91 11.68 23.53
C LYS A 103 3.90 11.24 24.59
N ILE A 104 2.66 10.98 24.18
CA ILE A 104 1.58 10.50 25.06
C ILE A 104 1.91 9.14 25.67
N GLU A 105 2.68 8.31 24.95
CA GLU A 105 3.15 7.00 25.43
C GLU A 105 4.53 7.06 26.12
N GLY A 106 5.00 8.26 26.49
CA GLY A 106 6.31 8.48 27.11
C GLY A 106 7.51 8.45 26.14
N GLY A 107 7.26 8.39 24.82
CA GLY A 107 8.32 8.40 23.80
C GLY A 107 8.74 9.80 23.34
N PHE A 108 9.68 9.85 22.40
CA PHE A 108 10.19 11.10 21.82
C PHE A 108 9.71 11.35 20.38
N GLY A 109 8.95 10.40 19.81
CA GLY A 109 8.43 10.44 18.46
C GLY A 109 9.49 10.38 17.36
N LEU A 110 10.66 9.79 17.61
CA LEU A 110 11.70 9.64 16.58
C LEU A 110 11.13 8.95 15.32
N PRO A 111 11.33 9.49 14.10
CA PRO A 111 10.77 8.89 12.90
C PRO A 111 11.25 7.46 12.66
N HIS A 112 10.30 6.54 12.51
CA HIS A 112 10.60 5.19 12.08
C HIS A 112 10.52 5.11 10.54
N PHE A 113 11.63 5.38 9.85
CA PHE A 113 11.67 5.52 8.38
C PHE A 113 10.99 4.38 7.60
N LYS A 114 11.09 3.13 8.07
CA LYS A 114 10.42 2.00 7.42
C LYS A 114 8.89 2.08 7.49
N LEU A 115 8.33 2.60 8.59
CA LEU A 115 6.88 2.77 8.73
C LEU A 115 6.40 3.91 7.81
N TYR A 116 7.15 5.00 7.73
CA TYR A 116 6.87 6.08 6.76
C TYR A 116 6.96 5.60 5.30
N TYR A 117 7.93 4.74 4.98
CA TYR A 117 8.01 4.08 3.67
C TYR A 117 6.77 3.22 3.39
N TRP A 118 6.34 2.41 4.36
CA TRP A 118 5.11 1.63 4.25
C TRP A 118 3.87 2.50 4.10
N ALA A 119 3.74 3.58 4.86
CA ALA A 119 2.63 4.53 4.76
C ALA A 119 2.56 5.20 3.38
N ALA A 120 3.71 5.60 2.81
CA ALA A 120 3.77 6.13 1.45
C ALA A 120 3.29 5.11 0.40
N ASN A 121 3.66 3.84 0.55
CA ASN A 121 3.22 2.77 -0.35
C ASN A 121 1.76 2.34 -0.11
N LEU A 122 1.25 2.45 1.12
CA LEU A 122 -0.18 2.24 1.42
C LEU A 122 -1.06 3.22 0.65
N ASN A 123 -0.59 4.46 0.45
CA ASN A 123 -1.32 5.44 -0.37
C ASN A 123 -1.46 4.96 -1.82
N ILE A 124 -0.40 4.37 -2.40
CA ILE A 124 -0.44 3.76 -3.76
C ILE A 124 -1.42 2.58 -3.78
N VAL A 125 -1.36 1.69 -2.79
CA VAL A 125 -2.31 0.57 -2.67
C VAL A 125 -3.76 1.05 -2.53
N SER A 126 -3.98 2.20 -1.89
CA SER A 126 -5.32 2.80 -1.76
C SER A 126 -5.85 3.27 -3.11
N PHE A 127 -5.01 3.91 -3.92
CA PHE A 127 -5.33 4.23 -5.32
C PHE A 127 -5.68 2.98 -6.13
N TRP A 128 -4.94 1.87 -5.96
CA TRP A 128 -5.25 0.61 -6.64
C TRP A 128 -6.61 0.06 -6.26
N ARG A 129 -7.00 0.14 -4.99
CA ARG A 129 -8.32 -0.31 -4.51
C ARG A 129 -9.46 0.55 -5.05
N GLU A 130 -9.27 1.86 -5.10
CA GLU A 130 -10.26 2.79 -5.66
C GLU A 130 -10.33 2.78 -7.19
N SER A 131 -9.39 2.11 -7.86
CA SER A 131 -9.30 2.04 -9.32
C SER A 131 -10.46 1.28 -10.02
N LEU A 132 -11.45 0.84 -9.25
CA LEU A 132 -12.74 0.32 -9.72
C LEU A 132 -13.60 1.43 -10.36
N PRO A 133 -14.59 1.11 -11.22
CA PRO A 133 -15.20 2.05 -12.17
C PRO A 133 -16.03 3.19 -11.55
N ALA A 134 -16.06 3.29 -10.21
CA ALA A 134 -16.65 4.44 -9.52
C ALA A 134 -15.85 5.74 -9.75
N MET A 135 -14.56 5.65 -10.09
CA MET A 135 -13.76 6.81 -10.43
C MET A 135 -13.96 7.20 -11.90
N ARG A 136 -14.38 8.44 -12.18
CA ARG A 136 -14.38 8.97 -13.54
C ARG A 136 -12.92 9.00 -14.02
N GLN A 137 -12.62 8.45 -15.20
CA GLN A 137 -11.27 8.40 -15.78
C GLN A 137 -10.53 9.76 -15.73
N LYS A 138 -11.28 10.88 -15.75
CA LYS A 138 -10.75 12.25 -15.71
C LYS A 138 -10.05 12.62 -14.39
N ASP A 139 -10.39 11.96 -13.28
CA ASP A 139 -9.82 12.25 -11.95
C ASP A 139 -8.67 11.29 -11.58
N MET A 140 -8.37 10.33 -12.46
CA MET A 140 -7.39 9.28 -12.19
C MET A 140 -5.98 9.73 -12.59
N PRO A 141 -4.96 9.53 -11.72
CA PRO A 141 -3.58 9.83 -12.08
C PRO A 141 -3.10 8.98 -13.27
N SER A 142 -2.34 9.58 -14.19
CA SER A 142 -1.86 8.90 -15.41
C SER A 142 -1.03 7.64 -15.12
N TRP A 143 -0.26 7.63 -14.03
CA TRP A 143 0.53 6.46 -13.63
C TRP A 143 -0.36 5.25 -13.30
N LEU A 144 -1.54 5.48 -12.72
CA LEU A 144 -2.48 4.41 -12.36
C LEU A 144 -3.07 3.78 -13.62
N LEU A 145 -3.34 4.57 -14.66
CA LEU A 145 -3.82 4.07 -15.95
C LEU A 145 -2.78 3.16 -16.63
N ILE A 146 -1.49 3.52 -16.54
CA ILE A 146 -0.39 2.72 -17.09
C ILE A 146 -0.29 1.38 -16.35
N GLU A 147 -0.39 1.40 -15.03
CA GLU A 147 -0.37 0.20 -14.19
C GLU A 147 -1.60 -0.70 -14.44
N GLN A 148 -2.79 -0.11 -14.61
CA GLN A 148 -3.99 -0.85 -14.99
C GLN A 148 -3.86 -1.50 -16.37
N ALA A 149 -3.34 -0.78 -17.36
CA ALA A 149 -3.13 -1.29 -18.71
C ALA A 149 -2.10 -2.44 -18.75
N SER A 150 -1.17 -2.47 -17.80
CA SER A 150 -0.20 -3.58 -17.65
C SER A 150 -0.87 -4.88 -17.20
N CYS A 151 -2.00 -4.80 -16.49
CA CYS A 151 -2.76 -5.95 -16.00
C CYS A 151 -3.74 -6.48 -17.06
N GLN A 152 -3.31 -7.38 -17.93
CA GLN A 152 -4.14 -7.86 -19.05
C GLN A 152 -5.23 -8.88 -18.64
N ARG A 153 -4.97 -9.70 -17.61
CA ARG A 153 -5.85 -10.83 -17.21
C ARG A 153 -6.39 -10.72 -15.77
N SER A 154 -6.17 -9.59 -15.14
CA SER A 154 -6.58 -9.32 -13.76
C SER A 154 -6.80 -7.83 -13.58
N SER A 155 -7.35 -7.43 -12.44
CA SER A 155 -7.39 -6.05 -11.99
C SER A 155 -6.40 -5.78 -10.85
N LEU A 156 -5.99 -4.52 -10.67
CA LEU A 156 -5.14 -4.10 -9.55
C LEU A 156 -5.77 -4.42 -8.17
N PRO A 157 -7.07 -4.15 -7.91
CA PRO A 157 -7.73 -4.58 -6.66
C PRO A 157 -7.67 -6.09 -6.44
N ALA A 158 -7.76 -6.90 -7.49
CA ALA A 158 -7.62 -8.35 -7.37
C ALA A 158 -6.19 -8.74 -6.95
N LEU A 159 -5.16 -8.08 -7.51
CA LEU A 159 -3.76 -8.32 -7.14
C LEU A 159 -3.48 -7.98 -5.67
N VAL A 160 -4.10 -6.92 -5.14
CA VAL A 160 -4.02 -6.53 -3.72
C VAL A 160 -4.65 -7.60 -2.81
N ASN A 161 -5.82 -8.11 -3.19
CA ASN A 161 -6.63 -9.06 -2.42
C ASN A 161 -6.39 -10.53 -2.80
N SER A 162 -5.28 -10.82 -3.46
CA SER A 162 -4.98 -12.17 -3.90
C SER A 162 -4.38 -13.03 -2.78
N PRO A 163 -4.80 -14.30 -2.69
CA PRO A 163 -4.26 -15.23 -1.72
C PRO A 163 -2.84 -15.70 -2.09
N SER A 164 -2.10 -16.15 -1.08
CA SER A 164 -0.66 -16.43 -1.17
C SER A 164 -0.27 -17.55 -2.13
N TYR A 165 -1.19 -18.45 -2.49
CA TYR A 165 -0.93 -19.56 -3.42
C TYR A 165 -0.92 -19.12 -4.89
N VAL A 166 -1.46 -17.95 -5.22
CA VAL A 166 -1.49 -17.48 -6.61
C VAL A 166 -0.16 -16.82 -6.97
N LYS A 167 0.49 -17.34 -8.02
CA LYS A 167 1.70 -16.73 -8.59
C LYS A 167 1.34 -15.44 -9.31
N LYS A 168 1.46 -14.30 -8.62
CA LYS A 168 1.11 -12.98 -9.17
C LYS A 168 1.91 -12.59 -10.43
N SER A 169 3.11 -13.14 -10.59
CA SER A 169 3.99 -12.94 -11.77
C SER A 169 3.41 -13.45 -13.09
N THR A 170 2.35 -14.27 -13.06
CA THR A 170 1.67 -14.73 -14.28
C THR A 170 0.66 -13.72 -14.81
N TYR A 171 0.31 -12.71 -14.02
CA TYR A 171 -0.74 -11.74 -14.34
C TYR A 171 -0.21 -10.33 -14.58
N ASP A 172 1.06 -10.08 -14.24
CA ASP A 172 1.77 -8.85 -14.56
C ASP A 172 3.29 -9.03 -14.52
N SER A 173 3.97 -8.49 -15.53
CA SER A 173 5.43 -8.44 -15.66
C SER A 173 6.00 -7.07 -15.30
N ASN A 174 5.16 -6.09 -14.96
CA ASN A 174 5.59 -4.76 -14.59
C ASN A 174 6.36 -4.79 -13.26
N PRO A 175 7.65 -4.35 -13.26
CA PRO A 175 8.48 -4.38 -12.06
C PRO A 175 7.93 -3.48 -10.93
N VAL A 176 7.25 -2.38 -11.27
CA VAL A 176 6.66 -1.46 -10.29
C VAL A 176 5.54 -2.15 -9.49
N ILE A 177 4.68 -2.87 -10.19
CA ILE A 177 3.58 -3.60 -9.56
C ILE A 177 4.13 -4.75 -8.71
N CYS A 178 5.13 -5.47 -9.22
CA CYS A 178 5.81 -6.51 -8.46
C CYS A 178 6.44 -5.99 -7.16
N HIS A 179 7.11 -4.83 -7.21
CA HIS A 179 7.67 -4.17 -6.03
C HIS A 179 6.57 -3.75 -5.04
N THR A 180 5.52 -3.10 -5.52
CA THR A 180 4.39 -2.66 -4.67
C THR A 180 3.71 -3.84 -3.99
N LEU A 181 3.48 -4.95 -4.70
CA LEU A 181 2.91 -6.17 -4.13
C LEU A 181 3.83 -6.83 -3.10
N ARG A 182 5.15 -6.76 -3.29
CA ARG A 182 6.14 -7.24 -2.31
C ARG A 182 6.09 -6.40 -1.03
N ILE A 183 5.97 -5.09 -1.15
CA ILE A 183 5.82 -4.16 0.00
C ILE A 183 4.50 -4.43 0.71
N TRP A 184 3.41 -4.53 -0.04
CA TRP A 184 2.08 -4.84 0.48
C TRP A 184 2.05 -6.16 1.25
N LYS A 185 2.74 -7.21 0.78
CA LYS A 185 2.89 -8.47 1.51
C LYS A 185 3.54 -8.27 2.89
N GLN A 186 4.56 -7.42 2.99
CA GLN A 186 5.21 -7.11 4.27
C GLN A 186 4.26 -6.37 5.22
N ILE A 187 3.52 -5.39 4.71
CA ILE A 187 2.56 -4.61 5.50
C ILE A 187 1.43 -5.50 6.01
N ARG A 188 0.89 -6.37 5.15
CA ARG A 188 -0.16 -7.30 5.53
C ARG A 188 0.27 -8.26 6.63
N TYR A 189 1.48 -8.78 6.55
CA TYR A 189 2.04 -9.62 7.61
C TYR A 189 2.22 -8.83 8.91
N PHE A 190 2.72 -7.59 8.84
CA PHE A 190 2.91 -6.74 10.01
C PHE A 190 1.60 -6.36 10.71
N LEU A 191 0.54 -6.10 9.94
CA LEU A 191 -0.78 -5.68 10.44
C LEU A 191 -1.79 -6.83 10.61
N ASN A 192 -1.37 -8.08 10.37
CA ASN A 192 -2.24 -9.27 10.38
C ASN A 192 -3.50 -9.14 9.49
N ILE A 193 -3.35 -8.57 8.29
CA ILE A 193 -4.45 -8.30 7.37
C ILE A 193 -4.82 -9.57 6.55
N PRO A 194 -6.11 -9.93 6.46
CA PRO A 194 -6.58 -11.11 5.70
C PRO A 194 -6.24 -11.03 4.20
N THR A 195 -6.20 -12.19 3.54
CA THR A 195 -5.85 -12.31 2.11
C THR A 195 -6.91 -11.79 1.18
N VAL A 196 -8.11 -12.31 1.36
CA VAL A 196 -9.30 -11.91 0.63
C VAL A 196 -10.17 -11.14 1.60
N TYR A 197 -10.63 -9.96 1.21
CA TYR A 197 -11.50 -9.12 2.03
C TYR A 197 -12.69 -8.58 1.22
N ILE A 198 -13.55 -7.77 1.84
CA ILE A 198 -14.78 -7.25 1.22
C ILE A 198 -14.51 -6.39 -0.02
N ASP A 199 -13.35 -5.76 -0.13
CA ASP A 199 -12.97 -4.92 -1.28
C ASP A 199 -12.40 -5.74 -2.45
N SER A 200 -12.36 -7.06 -2.34
CA SER A 200 -12.01 -7.95 -3.45
C SER A 200 -13.02 -7.78 -4.59
N PRO A 201 -12.56 -7.63 -5.85
CA PRO A 201 -13.45 -7.45 -6.97
C PRO A 201 -14.12 -8.76 -7.36
N ILE A 202 -15.36 -8.66 -7.84
CA ILE A 202 -16.15 -9.80 -8.34
C ILE A 202 -15.81 -10.12 -9.80
N CYS A 203 -15.37 -9.12 -10.57
CA CYS A 203 -15.01 -9.24 -11.99
C CYS A 203 -13.49 -9.06 -12.16
N LEU A 204 -12.89 -9.70 -13.18
CA LEU A 204 -11.44 -9.65 -13.46
C LEU A 204 -10.59 -10.01 -12.24
N ASN A 205 -11.00 -11.07 -11.55
CA ASN A 205 -10.34 -11.56 -10.35
C ASN A 205 -9.65 -12.89 -10.63
N HIS A 206 -8.32 -12.86 -10.74
CA HIS A 206 -7.53 -14.07 -11.00
C HIS A 206 -7.57 -15.12 -9.89
N ALA A 207 -7.96 -14.75 -8.66
CA ALA A 207 -8.16 -15.70 -7.57
C ALA A 207 -9.49 -16.48 -7.73
N PHE A 208 -10.42 -15.97 -8.54
CA PHE A 208 -11.72 -16.56 -8.82
C PHE A 208 -11.89 -16.74 -10.34
N HIS A 209 -11.42 -17.89 -10.85
CA HIS A 209 -11.38 -18.19 -12.29
C HIS A 209 -12.67 -17.88 -13.08
N PRO A 210 -13.88 -18.15 -12.57
CA PRO A 210 -15.11 -17.81 -13.29
C PRO A 210 -15.25 -16.33 -13.64
N ALA A 211 -14.64 -15.43 -12.86
CA ALA A 211 -14.64 -13.99 -13.13
C ALA A 211 -13.72 -13.55 -14.27
N LEU A 212 -12.92 -14.45 -14.83
CA LEU A 212 -12.10 -14.20 -16.02
C LEU A 212 -12.85 -14.56 -17.31
N ASP A 213 -13.61 -15.66 -17.29
CA ASP A 213 -14.21 -16.23 -18.50
C ASP A 213 -15.67 -15.84 -18.71
N ASP A 214 -16.44 -15.65 -17.63
CA ASP A 214 -17.89 -15.47 -17.72
C ASP A 214 -18.27 -13.98 -17.82
N MET A 215 -18.84 -13.60 -18.97
CA MET A 215 -19.35 -12.25 -19.25
C MET A 215 -20.43 -11.79 -18.27
N VAL A 216 -21.10 -12.72 -17.58
CA VAL A 216 -22.09 -12.41 -16.54
C VAL A 216 -21.51 -11.53 -15.44
N PHE A 217 -20.25 -11.75 -15.03
CA PHE A 217 -19.62 -10.93 -13.99
C PHE A 217 -19.30 -9.50 -14.47
N SER A 218 -19.09 -9.32 -15.78
CA SER A 218 -18.99 -7.98 -16.38
C SER A 218 -20.34 -7.26 -16.36
N GLN A 219 -21.44 -7.96 -16.67
CA GLN A 219 -22.79 -7.38 -16.57
C GLN A 219 -23.15 -7.02 -15.12
N TRP A 220 -22.72 -7.81 -14.14
CA TRP A 220 -22.91 -7.48 -12.73
C TRP A 220 -22.15 -6.20 -12.35
N ARG A 221 -20.95 -6.03 -12.89
CA ARG A 221 -20.14 -4.82 -12.72
C ARG A 221 -20.86 -3.58 -13.24
N GLU A 222 -21.46 -3.66 -14.44
CA GLU A 222 -22.25 -2.56 -15.03
C GLU A 222 -23.47 -2.20 -14.18
N LYS A 223 -24.07 -3.20 -13.52
CA LYS A 223 -25.18 -3.01 -12.58
C LYS A 223 -24.74 -2.51 -11.19
N GLY A 224 -23.45 -2.31 -10.95
CA GLY A 224 -22.91 -1.79 -9.69
C GLY A 224 -22.43 -2.84 -8.69
N LEU A 225 -22.50 -4.13 -9.02
CA LEU A 225 -21.90 -5.22 -8.22
C LEU A 225 -20.42 -5.36 -8.55
N THR A 226 -19.60 -4.54 -7.91
CA THR A 226 -18.15 -4.46 -8.19
C THR A 226 -17.30 -5.27 -7.21
N THR A 227 -17.68 -5.30 -5.94
CA THR A 227 -16.90 -5.89 -4.84
C THR A 227 -17.68 -6.92 -4.05
N ILE A 228 -16.98 -7.85 -3.40
CA ILE A 228 -17.57 -8.85 -2.51
C ILE A 228 -18.43 -8.19 -1.41
N GLY A 229 -18.04 -7.01 -0.94
CA GLY A 229 -18.78 -6.23 0.06
C GLY A 229 -20.19 -5.86 -0.39
N ASN A 230 -20.44 -5.70 -1.69
CA ASN A 230 -21.76 -5.39 -2.22
C ASN A 230 -22.74 -6.57 -2.12
N LEU A 231 -22.24 -7.79 -1.87
CA LEU A 231 -23.04 -8.98 -1.64
C LEU A 231 -23.58 -9.08 -0.21
N TYR A 232 -23.17 -8.19 0.69
CA TYR A 232 -23.69 -8.14 2.05
C TYR A 232 -24.76 -7.05 2.19
N ILE A 233 -25.91 -7.40 2.75
CA ILE A 233 -27.00 -6.49 3.10
C ILE A 233 -27.20 -6.61 4.62
N ASP A 234 -27.22 -5.48 5.32
CA ASP A 234 -27.35 -5.41 6.79
C ASP A 234 -26.35 -6.29 7.56
N GLY A 235 -25.14 -6.42 7.01
CA GLY A 235 -24.05 -7.19 7.62
C GLY A 235 -24.17 -8.71 7.44
N GLN A 236 -25.16 -9.20 6.70
CA GLN A 236 -25.32 -10.61 6.35
C GLN A 236 -25.15 -10.83 4.85
N LEU A 237 -24.69 -12.02 4.47
CA LEU A 237 -24.59 -12.38 3.05
C LEU A 237 -26.00 -12.44 2.44
N ALA A 238 -26.26 -11.56 1.48
CA ALA A 238 -27.57 -11.45 0.86
C ALA A 238 -27.94 -12.71 0.09
N SER A 239 -29.22 -13.09 0.16
CA SER A 239 -29.79 -14.12 -0.69
C SER A 239 -29.85 -13.65 -2.14
N PHE A 240 -29.93 -14.61 -3.08
CA PHE A 240 -30.04 -14.28 -4.50
C PHE A 240 -31.30 -13.44 -4.81
N GLN A 241 -32.43 -13.70 -4.15
CA GLN A 241 -33.66 -12.93 -4.31
C GLN A 241 -33.49 -11.46 -3.90
N GLN A 242 -32.79 -11.20 -2.79
CA GLN A 242 -32.51 -9.84 -2.34
C GLN A 242 -31.58 -9.10 -3.31
N LEU A 243 -30.56 -9.79 -3.84
CA LEU A 243 -29.65 -9.21 -4.84
C LEU A 243 -30.36 -8.97 -6.18
N GLN A 244 -31.29 -9.87 -6.56
CA GLN A 244 -32.13 -9.71 -7.73
C GLN A 244 -33.01 -8.46 -7.61
N GLY A 245 -33.65 -8.24 -6.47
CA GLY A 245 -34.45 -7.04 -6.23
C GLY A 245 -33.63 -5.75 -6.22
N LYS A 246 -32.40 -5.78 -5.70
CA LYS A 246 -31.54 -4.58 -5.60
C LYS A 246 -30.83 -4.21 -6.91
N PHE A 247 -30.41 -5.21 -7.69
CA PHE A 247 -29.57 -5.02 -8.88
C PHE A 247 -30.25 -5.46 -10.18
N ASN A 248 -31.54 -5.81 -10.15
CA ASN A 248 -32.31 -6.28 -11.31
C ASN A 248 -31.59 -7.41 -12.08
N MET A 249 -31.21 -8.47 -11.37
CA MET A 249 -30.48 -9.60 -11.95
C MET A 249 -31.41 -10.67 -12.53
N PRO A 250 -31.11 -11.23 -13.72
CA PRO A 250 -31.84 -12.38 -14.27
C PRO A 250 -31.73 -13.63 -13.39
N THR A 251 -32.77 -14.46 -13.34
CA THR A 251 -32.77 -15.73 -12.59
C THR A 251 -31.73 -16.73 -13.07
N THR A 252 -31.33 -16.65 -14.34
CA THR A 252 -30.26 -17.46 -14.96
C THR A 252 -28.89 -17.29 -14.30
N HIS A 253 -28.69 -16.21 -13.54
CA HIS A 253 -27.45 -15.90 -12.85
C HIS A 253 -27.30 -16.61 -11.49
N PHE A 254 -28.30 -17.40 -11.06
CA PHE A 254 -28.29 -18.09 -9.77
C PHE A 254 -27.06 -18.99 -9.56
N PHE A 255 -26.66 -19.74 -10.59
CA PHE A 255 -25.46 -20.59 -10.51
C PHE A 255 -24.18 -19.78 -10.27
N ARG A 256 -24.06 -18.59 -10.86
CA ARG A 256 -22.89 -17.70 -10.70
C ARG A 256 -22.83 -17.13 -9.29
N TYR A 257 -23.98 -16.85 -8.70
CA TYR A 257 -24.09 -16.50 -7.29
C TYR A 257 -23.60 -17.64 -6.38
N LEU A 258 -23.94 -18.90 -6.67
CA LEU A 258 -23.43 -20.04 -5.92
C LEU A 258 -21.90 -20.19 -6.04
N GLN A 259 -21.33 -19.91 -7.22
CA GLN A 259 -19.87 -19.94 -7.43
C GLN A 259 -19.15 -18.91 -6.54
N ILE A 260 -19.62 -17.66 -6.52
CA ILE A 260 -19.02 -16.63 -5.66
C ILE A 260 -19.26 -16.94 -4.19
N ARG A 261 -20.47 -17.37 -3.82
CA ARG A 261 -20.77 -17.77 -2.44
C ARG A 261 -19.82 -18.87 -1.96
N ASN A 262 -19.52 -19.84 -2.82
CA ASN A 262 -18.54 -20.88 -2.50
C ASN A 262 -17.13 -20.29 -2.32
N PHE A 263 -16.70 -19.38 -3.19
CA PHE A 263 -15.41 -18.68 -3.07
C PHE A 263 -15.30 -17.86 -1.77
N ILE A 264 -16.35 -17.16 -1.36
CA ILE A 264 -16.38 -16.43 -0.08
C ILE A 264 -16.26 -17.42 1.07
N ARG A 265 -17.00 -18.53 1.02
CA ARG A 265 -16.95 -19.57 2.05
C ARG A 265 -15.56 -20.18 2.23
N THR A 266 -14.77 -20.33 1.16
CA THR A 266 -13.42 -20.91 1.23
C THR A 266 -12.37 -19.95 1.77
N HIS A 267 -12.55 -18.64 1.59
CA HIS A 267 -11.49 -17.65 1.91
C HIS A 267 -11.81 -16.71 3.07
N ILE A 268 -13.09 -16.51 3.43
CA ILE A 268 -13.51 -15.59 4.50
C ILE A 268 -14.01 -16.41 5.70
N PRO A 269 -13.35 -16.30 6.88
CA PRO A 269 -13.84 -16.90 8.12
C PRO A 269 -15.20 -16.30 8.49
N LYS A 270 -16.16 -17.13 8.92
CA LYS A 270 -17.53 -16.70 9.28
C LYS A 270 -18.27 -15.96 8.15
N TYR A 271 -18.20 -16.47 6.92
CA TYR A 271 -18.78 -15.91 5.69
C TYR A 271 -20.27 -15.47 5.75
N GLY A 272 -21.04 -15.94 6.74
CA GLY A 272 -22.44 -15.52 6.93
C GLY A 272 -22.58 -14.09 7.45
N MET A 273 -21.55 -13.57 8.14
CA MET A 273 -21.48 -12.20 8.61
C MET A 273 -20.39 -11.44 7.85
N LYS A 274 -20.61 -10.15 7.63
CA LYS A 274 -19.59 -9.29 7.02
C LYS A 274 -18.32 -9.34 7.90
N PRO A 275 -17.16 -9.68 7.32
CA PRO A 275 -15.93 -9.72 8.08
C PRO A 275 -15.57 -8.29 8.51
N ASN A 276 -15.16 -8.14 9.76
CA ASN A 276 -14.76 -6.86 10.35
C ASN A 276 -13.27 -6.93 10.66
N SER A 277 -12.49 -6.01 10.11
CA SER A 277 -11.07 -5.85 10.38
C SER A 277 -10.84 -4.36 10.64
N PRO A 278 -10.81 -3.91 11.91
CA PRO A 278 -10.81 -2.48 12.24
C PRO A 278 -9.63 -1.75 11.60
N THR A 279 -8.47 -2.41 11.54
CA THR A 279 -7.28 -1.90 10.86
C THR A 279 -7.52 -1.74 9.37
N LEU A 280 -8.00 -2.76 8.67
CA LEU A 280 -8.21 -2.68 7.22
C LEU A 280 -9.36 -1.73 6.85
N ASP A 281 -10.42 -1.72 7.66
CA ASP A 281 -11.57 -0.82 7.49
C ASP A 281 -11.13 0.63 7.64
N SER A 282 -10.28 0.94 8.64
CA SER A 282 -9.69 2.29 8.77
C SER A 282 -8.83 2.68 7.58
N LEU A 283 -8.06 1.75 7.01
CA LEU A 283 -7.24 1.98 5.82
C LEU A 283 -8.09 2.25 4.57
N ILE A 284 -9.18 1.49 4.39
CA ILE A 284 -10.11 1.65 3.26
C ILE A 284 -10.82 3.02 3.33
N LEU A 285 -11.07 3.55 4.54
CA LEU A 285 -11.69 4.87 4.70
C LEU A 285 -10.77 6.04 4.32
N VAL A 286 -9.45 5.81 4.23
CA VAL A 286 -8.50 6.86 3.82
C VAL A 286 -8.57 7.06 2.32
N LYS A 287 -9.26 8.12 1.90
CA LYS A 287 -9.29 8.55 0.50
C LYS A 287 -7.90 9.08 0.09
N PRO A 288 -7.27 8.53 -0.96
CA PRO A 288 -5.91 8.86 -1.35
C PRO A 288 -5.77 10.29 -1.88
N HIS A 289 -6.85 10.87 -2.41
CA HIS A 289 -6.90 12.26 -2.88
C HIS A 289 -7.03 13.30 -1.75
N SER A 290 -7.28 12.87 -0.51
CA SER A 290 -7.44 13.80 0.60
C SER A 290 -6.09 14.34 1.08
N LYS A 291 -6.02 15.64 1.39
CA LYS A 291 -4.82 16.24 1.97
C LYS A 291 -4.45 15.52 3.27
N GLY A 292 -3.19 15.12 3.39
CA GLY A 292 -2.65 14.44 4.57
C GLY A 292 -2.98 12.95 4.65
N SER A 293 -3.38 12.29 3.55
CA SER A 293 -3.65 10.84 3.51
C SER A 293 -2.49 10.01 4.08
N VAL A 294 -1.25 10.27 3.63
CA VAL A 294 -0.03 9.59 4.11
C VAL A 294 0.21 9.80 5.61
N SER A 295 -0.24 10.91 6.19
CA SER A 295 -0.09 11.18 7.62
C SER A 295 -1.13 10.46 8.48
N ARG A 296 -2.24 10.02 7.88
CA ARG A 296 -3.29 9.23 8.55
C ARG A 296 -2.99 7.73 8.51
N LEU A 297 -2.12 7.29 7.59
CA LEU A 297 -1.65 5.92 7.38
C LEU A 297 -0.42 5.62 8.26
#